data_AF-A0A484Y2E0-F1
#
_entry.id   AF-A0A484Y2E0-F1
#
_cell.length_a   1.000
_cell.length_b   1.000
_cell.length_c   1.000
_cell.angle_alpha   90.00
_cell.angle_beta   90.00
_cell.angle_gamma   90.00
#
_symmetry.space_group_name_H-M   'P 1'
#
loop_
_entity.id
_entity.type
_entity.pdbx_description
1 polymer ?
#
loop_
_entity_poly.entity_id
_entity_poly.type
_entity_poly.pdbx_seq_one_letter_code
_entity_poly.pdbx_strand_id
1 'polypeptide(L)' 'MAGVYNVMGGGRPVVALCLPTRYLHANSGMIAEKDYDAALKMVHNLLMSLDDRQVAALTDFR' A
#
# COMPACT_ATOMS: atom_id res chain seq x y z
N MET A 1 0.93 11.56 1.52
CA MET A 1 0.43 11.68 2.90
C MET A 1 -1.10 11.55 2.89
N ALA A 2 -1.61 10.34 2.66
CA ALA A 2 -3.05 10.05 2.62
C ALA A 2 -3.48 9.02 3.68
N GLY A 3 -2.56 8.16 4.13
CA GLY A 3 -2.88 7.09 5.07
C GLY A 3 -3.32 7.56 6.47
N VAL A 4 -2.87 8.75 6.89
CA VAL A 4 -3.20 9.34 8.19
C VAL A 4 -4.67 9.73 8.29
N TYR A 5 -5.30 10.15 7.19
CA TYR A 5 -6.70 10.57 7.18
C TYR A 5 -7.67 9.40 7.39
N ASN A 6 -7.29 8.20 6.96
CA ASN A 6 -8.15 7.02 7.06
C ASN A 6 -8.11 6.35 8.44
N VAL A 7 -7.12 6.70 9.29
CA VAL A 7 -7.04 6.27 10.70
C VAL A 7 -8.04 7.01 11.58
N MET A 8 -8.38 8.27 11.28
CA MET A 8 -9.08 9.18 12.20
C MET A 8 -10.59 8.92 12.36
N GLY A 9 -11.21 8.07 11.53
CA GLY A 9 -12.67 7.88 11.52
C GLY A 9 -13.20 6.51 11.94
N GLY A 10 -12.34 5.49 12.10
CA GLY A 10 -12.83 4.13 12.35
C GLY A 10 -11.79 3.04 12.64
N GLY A 11 -10.56 3.41 13.03
CA GLY A 11 -9.56 2.45 13.51
C GLY A 11 -9.08 1.41 12.49
N ARG A 12 -9.22 1.70 11.19
CA ARG A 12 -8.82 0.76 10.14
C ARG A 12 -7.30 0.80 9.92
N PRO A 13 -6.62 -0.36 9.79
CA PRO A 13 -5.20 -0.40 9.46
C PRO A 13 -4.99 0.12 8.03
N VAL A 14 -4.01 1.00 7.85
CA VAL A 14 -3.75 1.68 6.58
C VAL A 14 -2.25 1.65 6.29
N VAL A 15 -1.89 1.17 5.10
CA VAL A 15 -0.51 1.12 4.63
C VAL A 15 -0.41 1.91 3.33
N ALA A 16 0.59 2.78 3.23
CA ALA A 16 0.94 3.47 1.99
C ALA A 16 2.13 2.76 1.34
N LEU A 17 1.90 2.16 0.18
CA LEU A 17 2.95 1.57 -0.66
C LEU A 17 3.38 2.59 -1.71
N CYS A 18 4.69 2.81 -1.84
CA CYS A 18 5.25 3.77 -2.80
C CYS A 18 6.22 3.05 -3.74
N LEU A 19 6.11 3.33 -5.04
CA LEU A 19 7.13 2.92 -6.00
C LEU A 19 8.20 4.01 -6.14
N PRO A 20 9.49 3.63 -6.29
CA PRO A 20 10.55 4.58 -6.59
C PRO A 20 10.30 5.21 -7.96
N THR A 21 9.91 6.47 -7.95
CA THR A 21 9.63 7.27 -9.15
C THR A 21 10.62 8.43 -9.19
N ARG A 22 11.34 8.61 -10.31
CA ARG A 22 12.09 9.85 -10.55
C ARG A 22 11.17 10.89 -11.18
N TYR A 23 11.39 12.15 -10.83
CA TYR A 23 10.61 13.30 -11.32
C TYR A 23 9.12 13.24 -10.93
N LEU A 24 8.83 12.78 -9.72
CA LEU A 24 7.55 13.08 -9.07
C LEU A 24 7.37 14.60 -9.14
N HIS A 25 6.33 15.05 -9.86
CA HIS A 25 5.99 16.46 -10.14
C HIS A 25 6.64 17.15 -11.37
N ALA A 26 7.26 16.42 -12.30
CA ALA A 26 7.57 16.95 -13.64
C ALA A 26 6.54 16.51 -14.69
N ASN A 27 6.55 17.13 -15.88
CA ASN A 27 5.66 16.79 -17.01
C ASN A 27 5.72 15.30 -17.42
N SER A 28 6.83 14.63 -17.11
CA SER A 28 7.03 13.21 -17.33
C SER A 28 7.80 12.62 -16.16
N GLY A 29 7.18 11.65 -15.48
CA GLY A 29 7.84 10.82 -14.47
C GLY A 29 8.49 9.60 -15.11
N MET A 30 9.50 9.03 -14.45
CA MET A 30 10.09 7.76 -14.85
C MET A 30 9.96 6.72 -13.73
N ILE A 31 9.42 5.56 -14.10
CA ILE A 31 9.29 4.36 -13.27
C ILE A 31 10.14 3.28 -13.93
N ALA A 32 10.90 2.53 -13.13
CA ALA A 32 11.56 1.35 -13.65
C ALA A 32 10.53 0.21 -13.77
N GLU A 33 10.47 -0.42 -14.94
CA GLU A 33 9.56 -1.56 -15.21
C GLU A 33 9.68 -2.66 -14.16
N LYS A 34 10.92 -3.00 -13.75
CA LYS A 34 11.18 -3.96 -12.67
C LYS A 34 10.50 -3.60 -11.34
N ASP A 35 10.43 -2.31 -11.02
CA ASP A 35 9.89 -1.83 -9.75
C ASP A 35 8.35 -1.83 -9.84
N TYR A 36 7.80 -1.61 -11.04
CA TYR A 36 6.38 -1.80 -11.34
C TYR A 36 5.96 -3.26 -11.15
N ASP A 37 6.67 -4.20 -11.77
CA ASP A 37 6.39 -5.63 -11.65
C ASP A 37 6.51 -6.14 -10.22
N ALA A 38 7.53 -5.67 -9.49
CA ALA A 38 7.72 -6.03 -8.09
C ALA A 38 6.56 -5.51 -7.21
N ALA A 39 6.13 -4.27 -7.42
CA ALA A 39 5.00 -3.69 -6.68
C ALA A 39 3.68 -4.39 -7.01
N LEU A 40 3.44 -4.73 -8.29
CA LEU A 40 2.25 -5.46 -8.71
C LEU A 40 2.20 -6.85 -8.05
N LYS A 41 3.33 -7.59 -8.07
CA LYS A 41 3.44 -8.89 -7.40
C LYS A 41 3.22 -8.78 -5.90
N MET A 42 3.78 -7.75 -5.26
CA MET A 42 3.59 -7.50 -3.83
C MET A 42 2.12 -7.25 -3.50
N VAL A 43 1.45 -6.36 -4.22
CA VAL A 43 0.02 -6.03 -3.99
C VAL A 43 -0.86 -7.24 -4.28
N HIS A 44 -0.60 -7.97 -5.36
CA HIS A 44 -1.33 -9.19 -5.68
C HIS A 44 -1.21 -10.23 -4.57
N ASN A 45 0.01 -10.51 -4.10
CA ASN A 45 0.23 -11.49 -3.04
C ASN A 45 -0.41 -11.05 -1.72
N LEU A 46 -0.36 -9.75 -1.41
CA LEU A 46 -1.01 -9.18 -0.23
C LEU A 46 -2.54 -9.40 -0.30
N LEU A 47 -3.17 -9.13 -1.45
CA LEU A 47 -4.61 -9.34 -1.64
C LEU A 47 -5.00 -10.81 -1.57
N MET A 48 -4.18 -11.71 -2.10
CA MET A 48 -4.43 -13.15 -2.04
C MET A 48 -4.19 -13.75 -0.64
N SER A 49 -3.35 -13.12 0.19
CA SER A 49 -3.07 -13.58 1.55
C SER A 49 -4.01 -12.99 2.61
N LEU A 50 -4.63 -11.82 2.35
CA LEU A 50 -5.56 -11.20 3.28
C LEU A 50 -6.87 -12.00 3.36
N ASP A 51 -6.99 -12.81 4.41
CA ASP A 51 -8.25 -13.43 4.82
C ASP A 51 -8.86 -12.70 6.04
N ASP A 52 -10.12 -13.01 6.37
CA ASP A 52 -10.83 -12.39 7.49
C ASP A 52 -10.09 -12.57 8.83
N ARG A 53 -9.30 -13.64 8.99
CA ARG A 53 -8.53 -13.92 10.21
C ARG A 53 -7.30 -13.02 10.30
N GLN A 54 -6.60 -12.83 9.19
CA GLN A 54 -5.44 -11.94 9.09
C GLN A 54 -5.86 -10.48 9.25
N VAL A 55 -7.00 -10.10 8.66
CA VAL A 55 -7.57 -8.75 8.86
C VAL A 55 -7.96 -8.56 10.32
N ALA A 56 -8.64 -9.53 10.94
CA ALA A 56 -8.99 -9.47 12.35
C ALA A 56 -7.76 -9.31 13.25
N ALA A 57 -6.68 -10.07 12.99
CA ALA A 57 -5.41 -9.95 13.71
C ALA A 57 -4.72 -8.59 13.52
N LEU A 58 -4.84 -7.95 12.36
CA LEU A 58 -4.32 -6.61 12.09
C LEU A 58 -5.18 -5.49 12.70
N THR A 59 -6.41 -5.80 13.11
CA THR A 59 -7.34 -4.89 13.77
C THR A 59 -7.46 -5.11 15.27
N ASP A 60 -6.85 -6.16 15.82
CA ASP A 60 -6.85 -6.47 17.26
C ASP A 60 -5.75 -5.66 17.96
N PHE A 61 -6.13 -4.53 18.55
CA PHE A 61 -5.22 -3.61 19.25
C PHE A 61 -5.17 -3.83 20.78
N ARG A 62 -5.50 -5.05 21.24
CA ARG A 62 -5.64 -5.38 22.67
C ARG A 62 -4.33 -5.45 23.44
#